data_AF-A0A2U9SG52-F1
#
_entry.id   AF-A0A2U9SG52-F1
#
_cell.length_a   1.000
_cell.length_b   1.000
_cell.length_c   1.000
_cell.angle_alpha   90.00
_cell.angle_beta   90.00
_cell.angle_gamma   90.00
#
_symmetry.space_group_name_H-M   'P 1'
#
loop_
_entity.id
_entity.type
_entity.pdbx_description
1 polymer ?
#
loop_
_entity_poly.entity_id
_entity_poly.type
_entity_poly.pdbx_seq_one_letter_code
_entity_poly.pdbx_strand_id
1 'polypeptide(L)'
;MPPAGTLQYRPGRERIRPPATTGAAAPRLKPPASWQEDEARDALHILPLSILPLETPGLRRARLIKNVRLETVAELFNDAQTGSGQIGINQLPKCFGIDDPQFRRDLRKIAQIAEAASFDVYSLRLELRRLNIDVEDSDALRLSQAKRSELTSYMRVFTRPLIEHVYGIQSPVGEAEIASMDELIRLFAQPDVEEARRRLQMTADRLDIPLQEIPAFLEDYADIFLSLAYFKRCLDDIVPDVQGFLGWMAELYQVSEVRRDTRQSRMLDEIGRDLTDIATSITGRFESFDNRSRDFWHDINPHSFRSIRDLIVTHHLTIGGVLCGLAVKMNLWKHRFSRGGGPVRRLEFIRSEILPGLAHIKTIEQASRNNMGR
;
A
#
# COMPACT_ATOMS: atom_id res chain seq x y z
N MET A 1 94.45 14.20 -14.33
CA MET A 1 93.94 15.14 -13.32
C MET A 1 92.45 15.37 -13.57
N PRO A 2 91.55 15.09 -12.60
CA PRO A 2 90.10 15.33 -12.66
C PRO A 2 89.79 16.78 -12.16
N PRO A 3 88.56 17.34 -12.15
CA PRO A 3 87.37 16.72 -11.54
C PRO A 3 85.99 16.96 -12.18
N ALA A 4 85.05 16.21 -11.58
CA ALA A 4 83.61 16.10 -11.69
C ALA A 4 82.78 17.40 -11.87
N GLY A 5 81.61 17.28 -12.51
CA GLY A 5 80.60 18.34 -12.61
C GLY A 5 79.26 17.87 -13.18
N THR A 6 78.43 17.26 -12.32
CA THR A 6 76.98 17.49 -12.18
C THR A 6 76.05 17.52 -13.41
N LEU A 7 75.29 16.42 -13.62
CA LEU A 7 74.06 16.38 -14.40
C LEU A 7 72.96 17.22 -13.72
N GLN A 8 72.59 18.37 -14.33
CA GLN A 8 71.41 19.13 -13.94
C GLN A 8 70.15 18.58 -14.60
N TYR A 9 69.29 17.98 -13.79
CA TYR A 9 67.91 17.62 -14.09
C TYR A 9 67.04 18.88 -14.07
N ARG A 10 66.46 19.27 -15.21
CA ARG A 10 65.38 20.28 -15.28
C ARG A 10 64.03 19.57 -15.46
N PRO A 11 63.04 19.77 -14.57
CA PRO A 11 61.71 19.21 -14.75
C PRO A 11 60.86 20.15 -15.62
N GLY A 12 60.44 19.68 -16.79
CA GLY A 12 59.36 20.31 -17.57
C GLY A 12 58.03 20.12 -16.85
N ARG A 13 57.47 21.20 -16.28
CA ARG A 13 56.13 21.24 -15.72
C ARG A 13 55.11 21.54 -16.83
N GLU A 14 54.57 20.51 -17.46
CA GLU A 14 53.22 20.57 -18.03
C GLU A 14 52.27 19.88 -17.05
N ARG A 15 51.59 20.70 -16.23
CA ARG A 15 50.48 20.22 -15.40
C ARG A 15 49.29 19.97 -16.32
N ILE A 16 49.12 18.72 -16.74
CA ILE A 16 47.83 18.24 -17.24
C ILE A 16 46.84 18.38 -16.08
N ARG A 17 45.90 19.33 -16.20
CA ARG A 17 44.77 19.44 -15.28
C ARG A 17 43.90 18.18 -15.45
N PRO A 18 43.52 17.47 -14.38
CA PRO A 18 42.50 16.44 -14.50
C PRO A 18 41.19 17.11 -14.95
N PRO A 19 40.40 16.48 -15.83
CA PRO A 19 39.10 17.00 -16.21
C PRO A 19 38.24 17.16 -14.96
N ALA A 20 37.54 18.29 -14.87
CA ALA A 20 36.59 18.55 -13.80
C ALA A 20 35.54 17.43 -13.77
N THR A 21 35.59 16.61 -12.72
CA THR A 21 34.51 15.68 -12.37
C THR A 21 33.26 16.51 -12.09
N THR A 22 32.44 16.68 -13.12
CA THR A 22 31.03 17.01 -12.99
C THR A 22 30.41 15.88 -12.18
N GLY A 23 29.69 16.21 -11.11
CA GLY A 23 29.06 15.25 -10.22
C GLY A 23 28.12 14.31 -10.97
N ALA A 24 28.64 13.16 -11.36
CA ALA A 24 27.84 12.04 -11.81
C ALA A 24 27.23 11.41 -10.54
N ALA A 25 25.91 11.50 -10.44
CA ALA A 25 25.13 10.81 -9.41
C ALA A 25 25.56 9.33 -9.39
N ALA A 26 25.89 8.84 -8.19
CA ALA A 26 26.25 7.43 -7.98
C ALA A 26 25.17 6.51 -8.59
N PRO A 27 25.54 5.45 -9.32
CA PRO A 27 24.58 4.50 -9.85
C PRO A 27 23.80 3.90 -8.67
N ARG A 28 22.47 4.04 -8.68
CA ARG A 28 21.60 3.40 -7.69
C ARG A 28 21.82 1.89 -7.77
N LEU A 29 22.50 1.33 -6.78
CA LEU A 29 22.70 -0.12 -6.64
C LEU A 29 21.33 -0.80 -6.56
N LYS A 30 21.20 -1.91 -7.29
CA LYS A 30 19.99 -2.75 -7.32
C LYS A 30 19.68 -3.21 -5.87
N PRO A 31 18.45 -3.03 -5.38
CA PRO A 31 18.09 -3.56 -4.06
C PRO A 31 18.22 -5.10 -4.03
N PRO A 32 18.58 -5.71 -2.89
CA PRO A 32 18.65 -7.16 -2.75
C PRO A 32 17.31 -7.84 -3.07
N ALA A 33 17.32 -9.11 -3.48
CA ALA A 33 16.11 -9.85 -3.87
C ALA A 33 14.99 -9.79 -2.81
N SER A 34 15.35 -9.83 -1.51
CA SER A 34 14.40 -9.73 -0.40
C SER A 34 13.65 -8.39 -0.35
N TRP A 35 14.27 -7.30 -0.78
CA TRP A 35 13.64 -5.97 -0.79
C TRP A 35 12.60 -5.84 -1.90
N GLN A 36 12.81 -6.53 -3.03
CA GLN A 36 11.82 -6.57 -4.11
C GLN A 36 10.60 -7.43 -3.75
N GLU A 37 10.82 -8.48 -2.96
CA GLU A 37 9.75 -9.32 -2.40
C GLU A 37 8.95 -8.55 -1.34
N ASP A 38 9.62 -7.83 -0.44
CA ASP A 38 8.96 -6.98 0.56
C ASP A 38 8.18 -5.82 -0.08
N GLU A 39 8.77 -5.14 -1.07
CA GLU A 39 8.07 -4.07 -1.80
C GLU A 39 6.84 -4.60 -2.55
N ALA A 40 6.94 -5.78 -3.18
CA ALA A 40 5.81 -6.42 -3.84
C ALA A 40 4.73 -6.86 -2.84
N ARG A 41 5.14 -7.35 -1.67
CA ARG A 41 4.25 -7.80 -0.59
C ARG A 41 3.49 -6.64 0.06
N ASP A 42 4.13 -5.50 0.21
CA ASP A 42 3.51 -4.31 0.82
C ASP A 42 2.75 -3.45 -0.21
N ALA A 43 2.83 -3.77 -1.50
CA ALA A 43 2.19 -2.99 -2.56
C ALA A 43 0.69 -3.27 -2.69
N LEU A 44 -0.08 -2.20 -2.92
CA LEU A 44 -1.53 -2.28 -3.18
C LEU A 44 -1.90 -3.06 -4.46
N HIS A 45 -0.97 -3.17 -5.41
CA HIS A 45 -1.24 -3.52 -6.80
C HIS A 45 -0.42 -4.70 -7.33
N ILE A 46 0.32 -5.41 -6.47
CA ILE A 46 1.18 -6.54 -6.84
C ILE A 46 0.84 -7.74 -5.95
N LEU A 47 0.70 -8.91 -6.57
CA LEU A 47 0.54 -10.19 -5.88
C LEU A 47 1.59 -11.18 -6.40
N PRO A 48 2.65 -11.46 -5.63
CA PRO A 48 3.56 -12.56 -5.96
C PRO A 48 2.81 -13.89 -5.99
N LEU A 49 2.93 -14.66 -7.08
CA LEU A 49 2.24 -15.96 -7.20
C LEU A 49 2.84 -17.04 -6.31
N SER A 50 4.03 -16.80 -5.73
CA SER A 50 4.64 -17.65 -4.71
C SER A 50 3.81 -17.75 -3.42
N ILE A 51 2.94 -16.78 -3.16
CA ILE A 51 2.04 -16.76 -1.98
C ILE A 51 0.88 -17.74 -2.17
N LEU A 52 0.48 -17.99 -3.41
CA LEU A 52 -0.64 -18.87 -3.69
C LEU A 52 -0.20 -20.34 -3.60
N PRO A 53 -1.10 -21.25 -3.17
CA PRO A 53 -0.86 -22.70 -3.14
C PRO A 53 -0.94 -23.27 -4.56
N LEU A 54 0.02 -22.87 -5.40
CA LEU A 54 0.13 -23.31 -6.78
C LEU A 54 0.94 -24.58 -6.85
N GLU A 55 0.40 -25.54 -7.57
CA GLU A 55 1.03 -26.82 -7.82
C GLU A 55 2.11 -26.68 -8.91
N THR A 56 1.93 -25.83 -9.93
CA THR A 56 2.90 -25.63 -11.03
C THR A 56 4.10 -24.77 -10.59
N PRO A 57 5.33 -25.30 -10.51
CA PRO A 57 6.49 -24.57 -9.98
C PRO A 57 6.86 -23.32 -10.79
N GLY A 58 6.68 -23.37 -12.12
CA GLY A 58 7.00 -22.25 -13.01
C GLY A 58 6.17 -20.99 -12.75
N LEU A 59 4.93 -21.14 -12.28
CA LEU A 59 4.04 -20.01 -12.00
C LEU A 59 4.49 -19.21 -10.76
N ARG A 60 5.15 -19.83 -9.79
CA ARG A 60 5.56 -19.19 -8.53
C ARG A 60 6.57 -18.05 -8.72
N ARG A 61 7.25 -17.98 -9.87
CA ARG A 61 8.20 -16.90 -10.20
C ARG A 61 7.53 -15.67 -10.80
N ALA A 62 6.30 -15.80 -11.27
CA ALA A 62 5.53 -14.69 -11.81
C ALA A 62 4.77 -13.97 -10.70
N ARG A 63 4.22 -12.81 -11.04
CA ARG A 63 3.36 -12.03 -10.15
C ARG A 63 2.16 -11.50 -10.92
N LEU A 64 1.04 -11.31 -10.25
CA LEU A 64 -0.07 -10.55 -10.81
C LEU A 64 0.14 -9.08 -10.47
N ILE A 65 -0.15 -8.21 -11.43
CA ILE A 65 -0.11 -6.76 -11.21
C ILE A 65 -1.38 -6.12 -11.76
N LYS A 66 -1.80 -5.01 -11.15
CA LYS A 66 -2.74 -4.08 -11.78
C LYS A 66 -1.97 -3.16 -12.73
N ASN A 67 -2.20 -3.32 -14.03
CA ASN A 67 -1.52 -2.52 -15.04
C ASN A 67 -2.06 -1.08 -15.07
N VAL A 68 -1.54 -0.26 -15.99
CA VAL A 68 -1.97 1.14 -16.16
C VAL A 68 -3.45 1.30 -16.52
N ARG A 69 -4.10 0.25 -17.03
CA ARG A 69 -5.55 0.19 -17.31
C ARG A 69 -6.37 -0.33 -16.13
N LEU A 70 -5.73 -0.64 -15.00
CA LEU A 70 -6.29 -1.32 -13.82
C LEU A 70 -6.75 -2.75 -14.09
N GLU A 71 -6.29 -3.36 -15.18
CA GLU A 71 -6.51 -4.77 -15.50
C GLU A 71 -5.46 -5.61 -14.77
N THR A 72 -5.89 -6.75 -14.24
CA THR A 72 -4.94 -7.73 -13.68
C THR A 72 -4.26 -8.48 -14.81
N VAL A 73 -2.93 -8.40 -14.86
CA VAL A 73 -2.09 -9.11 -15.82
C VAL A 73 -1.03 -9.91 -15.09
N ALA A 74 -0.52 -10.97 -15.72
CA ALA A 74 0.64 -11.69 -15.21
C ALA A 74 1.92 -11.02 -15.71
N GLU A 75 2.80 -10.67 -14.79
CA GLU A 75 4.13 -10.15 -15.07
C GLU A 75 5.17 -11.26 -14.84
N LEU A 76 5.87 -11.64 -15.91
CA LEU A 76 6.82 -12.75 -15.91
C LEU A 76 8.25 -12.30 -15.59
N PHE A 77 8.58 -11.05 -15.93
CA PHE A 77 9.85 -10.41 -15.59
C PHE A 77 9.63 -8.90 -15.47
N ASN A 78 10.46 -8.27 -14.65
CA ASN A 78 10.56 -6.82 -14.56
C ASN A 78 12.03 -6.46 -14.37
N ASP A 79 12.57 -5.70 -15.30
CA ASP A 79 13.95 -5.23 -15.25
C ASP A 79 14.05 -3.77 -15.69
N ALA A 80 14.98 -3.03 -15.07
CA ALA A 80 15.13 -1.61 -15.31
C ALA A 80 15.57 -1.26 -16.74
N GLN A 81 16.24 -2.19 -17.44
CA GLN A 81 16.70 -1.97 -18.82
C GLN A 81 15.69 -2.45 -19.85
N THR A 82 15.05 -3.60 -19.61
CA THR A 82 14.15 -4.24 -20.60
C THR A 82 12.67 -3.98 -20.35
N GLY A 83 12.32 -3.39 -19.21
CA GLY A 83 10.94 -3.09 -18.82
C GLY A 83 10.23 -4.30 -18.22
N SER A 84 8.91 -4.32 -18.40
CA SER A 84 8.00 -5.29 -17.77
C SER A 84 7.40 -6.22 -18.82
N GLY A 85 7.55 -7.53 -18.62
CA GLY A 85 6.97 -8.57 -19.47
C GLY A 85 5.58 -8.95 -19.00
N GLN A 86 4.56 -8.21 -19.46
CA GLN A 86 3.16 -8.39 -19.07
C GLN A 86 2.39 -9.19 -20.12
N ILE A 87 1.64 -10.18 -19.67
CA ILE A 87 0.72 -10.95 -20.51
C ILE A 87 -0.65 -11.10 -19.83
N GLY A 88 -1.69 -11.26 -20.64
CA GLY A 88 -3.02 -11.59 -20.11
C GLY A 88 -3.00 -12.95 -19.39
N ILE A 89 -3.82 -13.11 -18.36
CA ILE A 89 -3.94 -14.38 -17.62
C ILE A 89 -4.32 -15.52 -18.57
N ASN A 90 -5.19 -15.25 -19.54
CA ASN A 90 -5.59 -16.18 -20.60
C ASN A 90 -4.45 -16.59 -21.56
N GLN A 91 -3.32 -15.89 -21.55
CA GLN A 91 -2.15 -16.18 -22.38
C GLN A 91 -1.11 -17.04 -21.64
N LEU A 92 -1.25 -17.23 -20.31
CA LEU A 92 -0.35 -18.07 -19.51
C LEU A 92 -0.18 -19.49 -20.07
N PRO A 93 -1.23 -20.24 -20.48
CA PRO A 93 -1.04 -21.58 -21.03
C PRO A 93 -0.10 -21.61 -22.25
N LYS A 94 -0.26 -20.62 -23.14
CA LYS A 94 0.58 -20.50 -24.35
C LYS A 94 2.02 -20.15 -24.02
N CYS A 95 2.23 -19.27 -23.04
CA CYS A 95 3.57 -18.84 -22.64
C CYS A 95 4.36 -19.95 -21.96
N PHE A 96 3.70 -20.76 -21.13
CA PHE A 96 4.34 -21.87 -20.44
C PHE A 96 4.43 -23.14 -21.30
N GLY A 97 3.60 -23.25 -22.35
CA GLY A 97 3.54 -24.45 -23.19
C GLY A 97 2.98 -25.66 -22.43
N ILE A 98 2.21 -25.41 -21.36
CA ILE A 98 1.68 -26.42 -20.44
C ILE A 98 0.15 -26.35 -20.48
N ASP A 99 -0.49 -27.50 -20.65
CA ASP A 99 -1.95 -27.65 -20.62
C ASP A 99 -2.36 -28.94 -19.91
N ASP A 100 -1.74 -29.21 -18.76
CA ASP A 100 -2.09 -30.34 -17.91
C ASP A 100 -3.21 -29.97 -16.90
N PRO A 101 -3.86 -30.96 -16.26
CA PRO A 101 -4.93 -30.72 -15.30
C PRO A 101 -4.53 -29.86 -14.10
N GLN A 102 -3.26 -29.92 -13.68
CA GLN A 102 -2.69 -29.20 -12.56
C GLN A 102 -2.58 -27.70 -12.88
N PHE A 103 -2.03 -27.38 -14.06
CA PHE A 103 -1.96 -26.02 -14.58
C PHE A 103 -3.36 -25.40 -14.71
N ARG A 104 -4.35 -26.16 -15.18
CA ARG A 104 -5.74 -25.68 -15.27
C ARG A 104 -6.40 -25.43 -13.92
N ARG A 105 -6.03 -26.16 -12.86
CA ARG A 105 -6.48 -25.87 -11.48
C ARG A 105 -5.88 -24.56 -10.98
N ASP A 106 -4.57 -24.39 -11.16
CA ASP A 106 -3.87 -23.17 -10.75
C ASP A 106 -4.35 -21.94 -11.52
N LEU A 107 -4.59 -22.07 -12.83
CA LEU A 107 -5.12 -21.00 -13.64
C LEU A 107 -6.52 -20.55 -13.18
N ARG A 108 -7.35 -21.47 -12.68
CA ARG A 108 -8.65 -21.11 -12.09
C ARG A 108 -8.47 -20.29 -10.81
N LYS A 109 -7.57 -20.71 -9.90
CA LYS A 109 -7.24 -19.93 -8.69
C LYS A 109 -6.74 -18.52 -9.05
N ILE A 110 -5.82 -18.43 -10.02
CA ILE A 110 -5.27 -17.17 -10.52
C ILE A 110 -6.36 -16.29 -11.12
N ALA A 111 -7.24 -16.85 -11.96
CA ALA A 111 -8.32 -16.10 -12.57
C ALA A 111 -9.31 -15.56 -11.54
N GLN A 112 -9.64 -16.35 -10.50
CA GLN A 112 -10.52 -15.92 -9.42
C GLN A 112 -9.90 -14.80 -8.58
N ILE A 113 -8.66 -14.95 -8.12
CA ILE A 113 -8.02 -13.92 -7.30
C ILE A 113 -7.71 -12.65 -8.09
N ALA A 114 -7.55 -12.77 -9.42
CA ALA A 114 -7.33 -11.62 -10.30
C ALA A 114 -8.50 -10.62 -10.33
N GLU A 115 -9.70 -11.03 -9.93
CA GLU A 115 -10.88 -10.16 -9.84
C GLU A 115 -10.83 -9.23 -8.61
N ALA A 116 -9.95 -9.49 -7.63
CA ALA A 116 -9.79 -8.66 -6.45
C ALA A 116 -9.49 -7.20 -6.82
N ALA A 117 -10.09 -6.24 -6.12
CA ALA A 117 -9.91 -4.83 -6.42
C ALA A 117 -8.47 -4.33 -6.14
N SER A 118 -7.82 -4.92 -5.14
CA SER A 118 -6.44 -4.67 -4.73
C SER A 118 -5.77 -5.96 -4.28
N PHE A 119 -4.44 -5.93 -4.17
CA PHE A 119 -3.61 -7.03 -3.69
C PHE A 119 -2.90 -6.72 -2.37
N ASP A 120 -3.30 -5.66 -1.68
CA ASP A 120 -2.83 -5.40 -0.33
C ASP A 120 -3.15 -6.57 0.60
N VAL A 121 -2.28 -6.79 1.58
CA VAL A 121 -2.35 -7.94 2.50
C VAL A 121 -3.72 -8.11 3.15
N TYR A 122 -4.40 -7.02 3.51
CA TYR A 122 -5.66 -7.06 4.24
C TYR A 122 -6.84 -7.42 3.35
N SER A 123 -6.93 -6.79 2.17
CA SER A 123 -7.92 -7.14 1.16
C SER A 123 -7.69 -8.54 0.60
N LEU A 124 -6.43 -8.91 0.37
CA LEU A 124 -6.04 -10.21 -0.14
C LEU A 124 -6.45 -11.34 0.82
N ARG A 125 -6.23 -11.18 2.12
CA ARG A 125 -6.68 -12.15 3.14
C ARG A 125 -8.19 -12.39 3.08
N LEU A 126 -8.98 -11.33 2.90
CA LEU A 126 -10.44 -11.44 2.79
C LEU A 126 -10.85 -12.17 1.50
N GLU A 127 -10.22 -11.84 0.38
CA GLU A 127 -10.52 -12.46 -0.92
C GLU A 127 -10.12 -13.94 -0.97
N LEU A 128 -8.94 -14.29 -0.44
CA LEU A 128 -8.49 -15.69 -0.38
C LEU A 128 -9.45 -16.55 0.46
N ARG A 129 -9.91 -16.04 1.61
CA ARG A 129 -10.93 -16.70 2.43
C ARG A 129 -12.26 -16.83 1.68
N ARG A 130 -12.72 -15.77 1.01
CA ARG A 130 -13.96 -15.79 0.20
C ARG A 130 -13.92 -16.83 -0.90
N LEU A 131 -12.75 -17.02 -1.52
CA LEU A 131 -12.52 -17.96 -2.61
C LEU A 131 -12.18 -19.38 -2.14
N ASN A 132 -12.10 -19.61 -0.82
CA ASN A 132 -11.68 -20.87 -0.22
C ASN A 132 -10.32 -21.34 -0.75
N ILE A 133 -9.39 -20.41 -0.94
CA ILE A 133 -8.00 -20.70 -1.31
C ILE A 133 -7.22 -20.83 -0.01
N ASP A 134 -6.86 -22.06 0.31
CA ASP A 134 -6.11 -22.39 1.53
C ASP A 134 -4.66 -21.90 1.39
N VAL A 135 -4.37 -20.79 2.05
CA VAL A 135 -3.00 -20.32 2.23
C VAL A 135 -2.71 -20.60 3.69
N GLU A 136 -1.87 -21.61 3.96
CA GLU A 136 -1.32 -21.83 5.30
C GLU A 136 -0.86 -20.48 5.86
N ASP A 137 -1.05 -20.24 7.16
CA ASP A 137 -0.79 -18.97 7.86
C ASP A 137 0.67 -18.53 7.65
N SER A 138 0.90 -17.96 6.47
CA SER A 138 2.22 -17.78 5.90
C SER A 138 2.64 -16.37 6.23
N ASP A 139 3.90 -16.24 6.63
CA ASP A 139 4.50 -14.93 6.84
C ASP A 139 4.30 -14.02 5.62
N ALA A 140 4.11 -14.57 4.41
CA ALA A 140 3.84 -13.83 3.19
C ALA A 140 2.50 -13.06 3.17
N LEU A 141 1.51 -13.42 4.00
CA LEU A 141 0.22 -12.71 4.16
C LEU A 141 0.20 -11.76 5.38
N ARG A 142 1.37 -11.23 5.74
CA ARG A 142 1.51 -10.16 6.76
C ARG A 142 2.22 -8.98 6.11
N LEU A 143 2.25 -7.79 6.71
CA LEU A 143 3.14 -6.73 6.21
C LEU A 143 4.61 -7.08 6.48
N SER A 144 5.54 -6.58 5.64
CA SER A 144 6.98 -6.76 5.87
C SER A 144 7.41 -6.14 7.22
N GLN A 145 8.52 -6.59 7.78
CA GLN A 145 9.01 -6.03 9.06
C GLN A 145 9.37 -4.54 8.94
N ALA A 146 9.89 -4.13 7.78
CA ALA A 146 10.18 -2.73 7.49
C ALA A 146 8.90 -1.90 7.50
N LYS A 147 7.83 -2.37 6.85
CA LYS A 147 6.54 -1.68 6.81
C LYS A 147 5.88 -1.65 8.19
N ARG A 148 5.89 -2.75 8.95
CA ARG A 148 5.37 -2.77 10.33
C ARG A 148 6.08 -1.74 11.21
N SER A 149 7.41 -1.65 11.14
CA SER A 149 8.20 -0.65 11.87
C SER A 149 7.87 0.78 11.45
N GLU A 150 7.65 1.03 10.16
CA GLU A 150 7.22 2.34 9.65
C GLU A 150 5.86 2.75 10.22
N LEU A 151 4.94 1.80 10.35
CA LEU A 151 3.58 2.03 10.84
C LEU A 151 3.49 2.19 12.35
N THR A 152 4.55 1.90 13.13
CA THR A 152 4.54 2.06 14.59
C THR A 152 4.04 3.45 15.02
N SER A 153 4.47 4.52 14.34
CA SER A 153 4.05 5.89 14.66
C SER A 153 2.54 6.11 14.47
N TYR A 154 1.97 5.54 13.41
CA TYR A 154 0.53 5.55 13.14
C TYR A 154 -0.24 4.73 14.17
N MET A 155 0.31 3.59 14.58
CA MET A 155 -0.31 2.72 15.59
C MET A 155 -0.35 3.36 16.98
N ARG A 156 0.64 4.17 17.36
CA ARG A 156 0.71 4.83 18.67
C ARG A 156 -0.54 5.66 19.01
N VAL A 157 -1.14 6.31 18.02
CA VAL A 157 -2.39 7.08 18.19
C VAL A 157 -3.53 6.20 18.69
N PHE A 158 -3.51 4.92 18.30
CA PHE A 158 -4.58 3.97 18.54
C PHE A 158 -4.33 3.03 19.72
N THR A 159 -3.06 2.72 20.01
CA THR A 159 -2.68 1.85 21.12
C THR A 159 -2.60 2.60 22.46
N ARG A 160 -2.41 3.92 22.43
CA ARG A 160 -2.33 4.73 23.65
C ARG A 160 -3.57 4.64 24.55
N PRO A 161 -4.81 4.78 24.03
CA PRO A 161 -6.01 4.61 24.86
C PRO A 161 -6.11 3.23 25.53
N LEU A 162 -5.66 2.18 24.84
CA LEU A 162 -5.62 0.82 25.38
C LEU A 162 -4.62 0.69 26.55
N ILE A 163 -3.42 1.27 26.40
CA ILE A 163 -2.40 1.27 27.46
C ILE A 163 -2.90 2.07 28.67
N GLU A 164 -3.46 3.26 28.44
CA GLU A 164 -4.02 4.11 29.49
C GLU A 164 -5.18 3.41 30.22
N HIS A 165 -6.03 2.68 29.49
CA HIS A 165 -7.14 1.91 30.05
C HIS A 165 -6.65 0.80 31.00
N VAL A 166 -5.64 0.02 30.59
CA VAL A 166 -5.21 -1.16 31.37
C VAL A 166 -4.14 -0.85 32.42
N TYR A 167 -3.18 0.03 32.13
CA TYR A 167 -2.09 0.34 33.07
C TYR A 167 -2.27 1.69 33.79
N GLY A 168 -3.15 2.56 33.30
CA GLY A 168 -3.38 3.89 33.86
C GLY A 168 -2.39 4.94 33.33
N ILE A 169 -2.81 6.20 33.39
CA ILE A 169 -2.08 7.37 32.84
C ILE A 169 -0.74 7.62 33.55
N GLN A 170 -0.61 7.16 34.81
CA GLN A 170 0.57 7.40 35.67
C GLN A 170 1.53 6.21 35.73
N SER A 171 1.29 5.14 34.96
CA SER A 171 2.19 4.00 34.95
C SER A 171 3.45 4.31 34.13
N PRO A 172 4.66 3.88 34.57
CA PRO A 172 5.87 4.00 33.76
C PRO A 172 5.75 3.28 32.40
N VAL A 173 4.78 2.38 32.23
CA VAL A 173 4.43 1.72 30.97
C VAL A 173 3.60 2.62 30.04
N GLY A 174 2.82 3.55 30.60
CA GLY A 174 2.11 4.60 29.83
C GLY A 174 3.05 5.71 29.34
N GLU A 175 4.18 5.89 30.03
CA GLU A 175 5.28 6.76 29.61
C GLU A 175 6.32 6.04 28.72
N ALA A 176 6.40 4.72 28.80
CA ALA A 176 7.28 3.91 27.97
C ALA A 176 6.87 3.98 26.49
N GLU A 177 7.85 4.26 25.62
CA GLU A 177 7.64 4.20 24.18
C GLU A 177 7.44 2.75 23.72
N ILE A 178 6.19 2.27 23.70
CA ILE A 178 5.88 1.02 23.03
C ILE A 178 6.29 1.16 21.56
N ALA A 179 7.27 0.35 21.16
CA ALA A 179 7.90 0.41 19.85
C ALA A 179 7.18 -0.46 18.82
N SER A 180 6.31 -1.37 19.26
CA SER A 180 5.53 -2.23 18.37
C SER A 180 4.28 -2.81 19.03
N MET A 181 3.35 -3.27 18.20
CA MET A 181 2.15 -3.96 18.67
C MET A 181 2.45 -5.36 19.26
N ASP A 182 3.50 -6.03 18.79
CA ASP A 182 3.92 -7.33 19.35
C ASP A 182 4.42 -7.17 20.80
N GLU A 183 5.09 -6.06 21.09
CA GLU A 183 5.49 -5.69 22.45
C GLU A 183 4.26 -5.41 23.34
N LEU A 184 3.24 -4.75 22.79
CA LEU A 184 1.98 -4.51 23.48
C LEU A 184 1.22 -5.82 23.78
N ILE A 185 1.12 -6.74 22.83
CA ILE A 185 0.49 -8.06 23.05
C ILE A 185 1.24 -8.83 24.14
N ARG A 186 2.57 -8.84 24.11
CA ARG A 186 3.40 -9.49 25.15
C ARG A 186 3.17 -8.88 26.53
N LEU A 187 3.10 -7.56 26.59
CA LEU A 187 2.83 -6.81 27.81
C LEU A 187 1.47 -7.23 28.43
N PHE A 188 0.44 -7.42 27.61
CA PHE A 188 -0.88 -7.87 28.07
C PHE A 188 -0.99 -9.35 28.40
N ALA A 189 -0.18 -10.20 27.77
CA ALA A 189 -0.17 -11.64 28.05
C ALA A 189 0.36 -11.97 29.46
N GLN A 190 1.22 -11.11 30.02
CA GLN A 190 1.76 -11.24 31.38
C GLN A 190 1.69 -9.88 32.09
N PRO A 191 0.53 -9.49 32.64
CA PRO A 191 0.40 -8.20 33.30
C PRO A 191 1.19 -8.18 34.61
N ASP A 192 2.20 -7.31 34.69
CA ASP A 192 3.14 -7.21 35.82
C ASP A 192 2.55 -6.52 37.07
N VAL A 193 1.24 -6.23 37.08
CA VAL A 193 0.57 -5.46 38.13
C VAL A 193 -0.83 -6.03 38.40
N GLU A 194 -1.16 -6.26 39.68
CA GLU A 194 -2.49 -6.71 40.14
C GLU A 194 -3.62 -5.79 39.61
N GLU A 195 -3.36 -4.49 39.55
CA GLU A 195 -4.30 -3.51 38.99
C GLU A 195 -4.54 -3.69 37.48
N ALA A 196 -3.52 -4.03 36.71
CA ALA A 196 -3.66 -4.33 35.29
C ALA A 196 -4.49 -5.61 35.10
N ARG A 197 -4.24 -6.65 35.92
CA ARG A 197 -5.05 -7.86 35.93
C ARG A 197 -6.52 -7.58 36.27
N ARG A 198 -6.78 -6.73 37.27
CA ARG A 198 -8.13 -6.30 37.64
C ARG A 198 -8.85 -5.58 36.48
N ARG A 199 -8.15 -4.69 35.78
CA ARG A 199 -8.70 -3.95 34.63
C ARG A 199 -8.93 -4.85 33.41
N LEU A 200 -8.06 -5.82 33.17
CA LEU A 200 -8.29 -6.84 32.15
C LEU A 200 -9.51 -7.70 32.49
N GLN A 201 -9.71 -8.06 33.76
CA GLN A 201 -10.92 -8.76 34.20
C GLN A 201 -12.18 -7.92 33.98
N MET A 202 -12.17 -6.64 34.37
CA MET A 202 -13.29 -5.74 34.10
C MET A 202 -13.57 -5.58 32.59
N THR A 203 -12.52 -5.61 31.77
CA THR A 203 -12.63 -5.55 30.30
C THR A 203 -13.25 -6.83 29.75
N ALA A 204 -12.83 -7.99 30.24
CA ALA A 204 -13.41 -9.29 29.91
C ALA A 204 -14.90 -9.35 30.26
N ASP A 205 -15.26 -8.93 31.48
CA ASP A 205 -16.65 -8.89 31.95
C ASP A 205 -17.52 -7.95 31.09
N ARG A 206 -16.97 -6.79 30.69
CA ARG A 206 -17.66 -5.83 29.80
C ARG A 206 -17.80 -6.32 28.37
N LEU A 207 -16.81 -7.05 27.87
CA LEU A 207 -16.82 -7.64 26.53
C LEU A 207 -17.62 -8.95 26.46
N ASP A 208 -18.09 -9.46 27.61
CA ASP A 208 -18.78 -10.76 27.73
C ASP A 208 -17.93 -11.91 27.17
N ILE A 209 -16.61 -11.88 27.45
CA ILE A 209 -15.66 -12.92 27.08
C ILE A 209 -14.88 -13.40 28.29
N PRO A 210 -14.40 -14.64 28.30
CA PRO A 210 -13.51 -15.12 29.36
C PRO A 210 -12.18 -14.37 29.40
N LEU A 211 -11.59 -14.20 30.59
CA LEU A 211 -10.30 -13.52 30.77
C LEU A 211 -9.19 -14.12 29.89
N GLN A 212 -9.18 -15.44 29.70
CA GLN A 212 -8.20 -16.12 28.86
C GLN A 212 -8.33 -15.82 27.36
N GLU A 213 -9.47 -15.26 26.90
CA GLU A 213 -9.67 -14.86 25.50
C GLU A 213 -9.21 -13.43 25.21
N ILE A 214 -8.89 -12.65 26.25
CA ILE A 214 -8.41 -11.27 26.11
C ILE A 214 -7.16 -11.15 25.23
N PRO A 215 -6.13 -11.99 25.33
CA PRO A 215 -4.97 -11.91 24.44
C PRO A 215 -5.35 -12.08 22.96
N ALA A 216 -6.18 -13.06 22.62
CA ALA A 216 -6.65 -13.28 21.25
C ALA A 216 -7.50 -12.10 20.76
N PHE A 217 -8.35 -11.55 21.62
CA PHE A 217 -9.10 -10.33 21.34
C PHE A 217 -8.17 -9.15 21.00
N LEU A 218 -7.09 -8.96 21.76
CA LEU A 218 -6.12 -7.90 21.53
C LEU A 218 -5.30 -8.12 20.25
N GLU A 219 -5.05 -9.38 19.87
CA GLU A 219 -4.42 -9.73 18.59
C GLU A 219 -5.32 -9.39 17.40
N ASP A 220 -6.61 -9.75 17.46
CA ASP A 220 -7.60 -9.38 16.43
C ASP A 220 -7.73 -7.86 16.32
N TYR A 221 -7.79 -7.19 17.48
CA TYR A 221 -7.79 -5.73 17.55
C TYR A 221 -6.51 -5.16 16.94
N ALA A 222 -5.35 -5.70 17.26
CA ALA A 222 -4.07 -5.27 16.71
C ALA A 222 -3.99 -5.35 15.18
N ASP A 223 -4.46 -6.46 14.59
CA ASP A 223 -4.49 -6.68 13.15
C ASP A 223 -5.38 -5.66 12.44
N ILE A 224 -6.54 -5.36 13.03
CA ILE A 224 -7.48 -4.33 12.56
C ILE A 224 -6.82 -2.95 12.54
N PHE A 225 -6.12 -2.55 13.60
CA PHE A 225 -5.50 -1.22 13.63
C PHE A 225 -4.27 -1.12 12.72
N LEU A 226 -3.55 -2.23 12.53
CA LEU A 226 -2.45 -2.28 11.58
C LEU A 226 -2.94 -2.11 10.13
N SER A 227 -4.12 -2.64 9.79
CA SER A 227 -4.71 -2.41 8.46
C SER A 227 -5.05 -0.94 8.22
N LEU A 228 -5.56 -0.27 9.24
CA LEU A 228 -5.93 1.14 9.15
C LEU A 228 -4.71 2.04 9.11
N ALA A 229 -3.70 1.75 9.93
CA ALA A 229 -2.41 2.42 9.85
C ALA A 229 -1.81 2.28 8.44
N TYR A 230 -1.86 1.09 7.86
CA TYR A 230 -1.39 0.81 6.51
C TYR A 230 -2.14 1.66 5.47
N PHE A 231 -3.47 1.62 5.45
CA PHE A 231 -4.23 2.38 4.46
C PHE A 231 -4.14 3.90 4.68
N LYS A 232 -4.07 4.37 5.93
CA LYS A 232 -3.85 5.78 6.26
C LYS A 232 -2.49 6.26 5.74
N ARG A 233 -1.44 5.46 5.93
CA ARG A 233 -0.11 5.73 5.36
C ARG A 233 -0.16 5.82 3.84
N CYS A 234 -0.86 4.88 3.17
CA CYS A 234 -1.05 4.93 1.72
C CYS A 234 -1.81 6.19 1.28
N LEU A 235 -2.83 6.59 2.03
CA LEU A 235 -3.59 7.82 1.75
C LEU A 235 -2.71 9.06 1.89
N ASP A 236 -1.88 9.14 2.93
CA ASP A 236 -0.95 10.25 3.16
C ASP A 236 0.11 10.38 2.05
N ASP A 237 0.45 9.28 1.37
CA ASP A 237 1.29 9.31 0.16
C ASP A 237 0.52 9.74 -1.09
N ILE A 238 -0.71 9.24 -1.25
CA ILE A 238 -1.51 9.42 -2.48
C ILE A 238 -2.20 10.78 -2.54
N VAL A 239 -2.67 11.33 -1.42
CA VAL A 239 -3.41 12.61 -1.39
C VAL A 239 -2.55 13.77 -1.93
N PRO A 240 -1.29 13.95 -1.51
CA PRO A 240 -0.41 14.95 -2.10
C PRO A 240 -0.21 14.76 -3.61
N ASP A 241 -0.12 13.52 -4.08
CA ASP A 241 -0.01 13.23 -5.51
C ASP A 241 -1.28 13.63 -6.27
N VAL A 242 -2.46 13.33 -5.72
CA VAL A 242 -3.75 13.74 -6.30
C VAL A 242 -3.84 15.27 -6.36
N GLN A 243 -3.48 15.96 -5.28
CA GLN A 243 -3.45 17.44 -5.26
C GLN A 243 -2.47 17.99 -6.28
N GLY A 244 -1.28 17.40 -6.40
CA GLY A 244 -0.28 17.76 -7.41
C GLY A 244 -0.81 17.54 -8.83
N PHE A 245 -1.51 16.43 -9.07
CA PHE A 245 -2.14 16.13 -10.36
C PHE A 245 -3.25 17.14 -10.70
N LEU A 246 -4.08 17.51 -9.72
CA LEU A 246 -5.14 18.52 -9.91
C LEU A 246 -4.54 19.89 -10.22
N GLY A 247 -3.51 20.31 -9.48
CA GLY A 247 -2.79 21.56 -9.73
C GLY A 247 -2.13 21.58 -11.11
N TRP A 248 -1.48 20.48 -11.48
CA TRP A 248 -0.96 20.28 -12.83
C TRP A 248 -2.10 20.44 -13.84
N MET A 249 -3.16 19.64 -13.77
CA MET A 249 -4.30 19.68 -14.68
C MET A 249 -4.91 21.09 -14.82
N ALA A 250 -4.98 21.86 -13.73
CA ALA A 250 -5.53 23.21 -13.74
C ALA A 250 -4.77 24.18 -14.66
N GLU A 251 -3.49 23.95 -14.93
CA GLU A 251 -2.73 24.74 -15.90
C GLU A 251 -3.31 24.65 -17.32
N LEU A 252 -4.01 23.56 -17.66
CA LEU A 252 -4.60 23.38 -18.99
C LEU A 252 -5.72 24.38 -19.28
N TYR A 253 -6.40 24.92 -18.27
CA TYR A 253 -7.41 25.98 -18.46
C TYR A 253 -6.80 27.30 -18.96
N GLN A 254 -5.48 27.48 -18.81
CA GLN A 254 -4.76 28.64 -19.34
C GLN A 254 -4.45 28.53 -20.84
N VAL A 255 -4.59 27.34 -21.42
CA VAL A 255 -4.30 27.06 -22.82
C VAL A 255 -5.50 27.49 -23.69
N SER A 256 -5.23 28.28 -24.74
CA SER A 256 -6.28 28.89 -25.58
C SER A 256 -7.17 27.83 -26.26
N GLU A 257 -6.56 26.74 -26.72
CA GLU A 257 -7.20 25.62 -27.38
C GLU A 257 -8.19 24.90 -26.46
N VAL A 258 -7.84 24.70 -25.19
CA VAL A 258 -8.71 24.09 -24.17
C VAL A 258 -9.85 25.03 -23.81
N ARG A 259 -9.56 26.32 -23.66
CA ARG A 259 -10.55 27.35 -23.29
C ARG A 259 -11.65 27.51 -24.34
N ARG A 260 -11.29 27.33 -25.62
CA ARG A 260 -12.24 27.40 -26.74
C ARG A 260 -13.07 26.12 -26.91
N ASP A 261 -12.61 24.99 -26.37
CA ASP A 261 -13.31 23.71 -26.44
C ASP A 261 -14.08 23.41 -25.14
N THR A 262 -15.38 23.66 -25.18
CA THR A 262 -16.28 23.40 -24.04
C THR A 262 -16.31 21.93 -23.63
N ARG A 263 -16.08 20.98 -24.55
CA ARG A 263 -16.07 19.54 -24.21
C ARG A 263 -14.86 19.19 -23.39
N GLN A 264 -13.68 19.71 -23.75
CA GLN A 264 -12.45 19.51 -22.99
C GLN A 264 -12.55 20.13 -21.60
N SER A 265 -13.08 21.35 -21.51
CA SER A 265 -13.25 22.03 -20.22
C SER A 265 -14.17 21.23 -19.29
N ARG A 266 -15.31 20.74 -19.78
CA ARG A 266 -16.22 19.89 -18.99
C ARG A 266 -15.57 18.60 -18.53
N MET A 267 -14.81 17.92 -19.40
CA MET A 267 -14.10 16.69 -19.03
C MET A 267 -13.10 16.93 -17.90
N LEU A 268 -12.34 18.04 -17.95
CA LEU A 268 -11.41 18.41 -16.88
C LEU A 268 -12.15 18.73 -15.57
N ASP A 269 -13.29 19.43 -15.65
CA ASP A 269 -14.13 19.74 -14.49
C ASP A 269 -14.73 18.48 -13.84
N GLU A 270 -15.16 17.52 -14.65
CA GLU A 270 -15.67 16.22 -14.19
C GLU A 270 -14.57 15.42 -13.48
N ILE A 271 -13.39 15.31 -14.09
CA ILE A 271 -12.24 14.61 -13.50
C ILE A 271 -11.80 15.27 -12.19
N GLY A 272 -11.74 16.60 -12.16
CA GLY A 272 -11.36 17.36 -10.98
C GLY A 272 -12.32 17.15 -9.81
N ARG A 273 -13.63 17.21 -10.09
CA ARG A 273 -14.68 16.91 -9.09
C ARG A 273 -14.59 15.47 -8.61
N ASP A 274 -14.50 14.52 -9.53
CA ASP A 274 -14.45 13.09 -9.21
C ASP A 274 -13.26 12.72 -8.32
N LEU A 275 -12.06 13.23 -8.63
CA LEU A 275 -10.87 12.99 -7.79
C LEU A 275 -11.00 13.64 -6.40
N THR A 276 -11.55 14.85 -6.34
CA THR A 276 -11.78 15.55 -5.07
C THR A 276 -12.79 14.80 -4.22
N ASP A 277 -13.92 14.40 -4.81
CA ASP A 277 -14.98 13.64 -4.13
C ASP A 277 -14.46 12.29 -3.61
N ILE A 278 -13.65 11.58 -4.38
CA ILE A 278 -13.01 10.33 -3.96
C ILE A 278 -12.07 10.58 -2.79
N ALA A 279 -11.17 11.57 -2.89
CA ALA A 279 -10.22 11.89 -1.83
C ALA A 279 -10.95 12.27 -0.53
N THR A 280 -11.93 13.18 -0.61
CA THR A 280 -12.75 13.58 0.53
C THR A 280 -13.53 12.41 1.13
N SER A 281 -14.10 11.53 0.30
CA SER A 281 -14.85 10.35 0.76
C SER A 281 -13.97 9.40 1.55
N ILE A 282 -12.75 9.08 1.06
CA ILE A 282 -11.83 8.20 1.78
C ILE A 282 -11.34 8.84 3.07
N THR A 283 -10.91 10.11 3.04
CA THR A 283 -10.46 10.83 4.24
C THR A 283 -11.56 10.86 5.30
N GLY A 284 -12.81 11.12 4.92
CA GLY A 284 -13.95 11.10 5.83
C GLY A 284 -14.21 9.73 6.47
N ARG A 285 -13.95 8.61 5.77
CA ARG A 285 -14.02 7.26 6.37
C ARG A 285 -12.97 7.06 7.46
N PHE A 286 -11.74 7.53 7.24
CA PHE A 286 -10.68 7.47 8.25
C PHE A 286 -10.99 8.36 9.45
N GLU A 287 -11.52 9.56 9.25
CA GLU A 287 -11.95 10.43 10.34
C GLU A 287 -13.09 9.80 11.16
N SER A 288 -14.07 9.19 10.49
CA SER A 288 -15.16 8.46 11.15
C SER A 288 -14.62 7.29 11.98
N PHE A 289 -13.64 6.57 11.46
CA PHE A 289 -12.95 5.50 12.17
C PHE A 289 -12.17 6.01 13.39
N ASP A 290 -11.39 7.08 13.23
CA ASP A 290 -10.59 7.70 14.30
C ASP A 290 -11.49 8.19 15.45
N ASN A 291 -12.70 8.65 15.15
CA ASN A 291 -13.68 9.06 16.15
C ASN A 291 -14.28 7.84 16.88
N ARG A 292 -14.79 6.84 16.14
CA ARG A 292 -15.37 5.62 16.74
C ARG A 292 -14.38 4.83 17.58
N SER A 293 -13.11 4.80 17.18
CA SER A 293 -12.04 4.13 17.91
C SER A 293 -11.72 4.81 19.24
N ARG A 294 -11.82 6.14 19.29
CA ARG A 294 -11.68 6.87 20.56
C ARG A 294 -12.85 6.55 21.48
N ASP A 295 -14.07 6.56 20.96
CA ASP A 295 -15.28 6.27 21.74
C ASP A 295 -15.29 4.83 22.28
N PHE A 296 -14.72 3.87 21.55
CA PHE A 296 -14.60 2.47 21.95
C PHE A 296 -14.02 2.28 23.36
N TRP A 297 -12.89 2.94 23.64
CA TRP A 297 -12.20 2.79 24.92
C TRP A 297 -12.94 3.48 26.06
N HIS A 298 -13.79 4.47 25.77
CA HIS A 298 -14.66 5.10 26.74
C HIS A 298 -15.86 4.20 27.08
N ASP A 299 -16.41 3.49 26.08
CA ASP A 299 -17.55 2.58 26.23
C ASP A 299 -17.28 1.19 25.61
N ILE A 300 -16.45 0.41 26.29
CA ILE A 300 -16.12 -0.97 25.91
C ILE A 300 -17.32 -1.87 26.18
N ASN A 301 -17.85 -2.51 25.13
CA ASN A 301 -18.91 -3.51 25.19
C ASN A 301 -18.92 -4.36 23.90
N PRO A 302 -19.68 -5.48 23.83
CA PRO A 302 -19.66 -6.37 22.67
C PRO A 302 -20.19 -5.70 21.39
N HIS A 303 -21.09 -4.73 21.53
CA HIS A 303 -21.66 -3.99 20.40
C HIS A 303 -20.65 -3.01 19.81
N SER A 304 -19.91 -2.26 20.64
CA SER A 304 -18.89 -1.33 20.18
C SER A 304 -17.75 -2.06 19.47
N PHE A 305 -17.36 -3.26 19.94
CA PHE A 305 -16.40 -4.12 19.24
C PHE A 305 -16.89 -4.60 17.87
N ARG A 306 -18.11 -5.16 17.80
CA ARG A 306 -18.69 -5.60 16.51
C ARG A 306 -18.80 -4.43 15.53
N SER A 307 -19.26 -3.27 15.99
CA SER A 307 -19.38 -2.05 15.17
C SER A 307 -18.05 -1.63 14.53
N ILE A 308 -16.96 -1.67 15.29
CA ILE A 308 -15.61 -1.33 14.80
C ILE A 308 -15.13 -2.39 13.80
N ARG A 309 -15.23 -3.67 14.16
CA ARG A 309 -14.85 -4.77 13.29
C ARG A 309 -15.61 -4.74 11.97
N ASP A 310 -16.91 -4.58 12.01
CA ASP A 310 -17.78 -4.56 10.83
C ASP A 310 -17.47 -3.36 9.93
N LEU A 311 -17.27 -2.17 10.52
CA LEU A 311 -16.87 -0.98 9.78
C LEU A 311 -15.58 -1.24 8.98
N ILE A 312 -14.61 -1.90 9.58
CA ILE A 312 -13.28 -2.06 9.00
C ILE A 312 -13.26 -3.17 7.95
N VAL A 313 -13.82 -4.34 8.28
CA VAL A 313 -13.91 -5.47 7.35
C VAL A 313 -14.74 -5.10 6.12
N THR A 314 -15.85 -4.37 6.31
CA THR A 314 -16.70 -3.92 5.19
C THR A 314 -15.97 -2.95 4.26
N HIS A 315 -15.04 -2.15 4.79
CA HIS A 315 -14.38 -1.10 4.02
C HIS A 315 -13.03 -1.49 3.44
N HIS A 316 -12.35 -2.53 3.94
CA HIS A 316 -11.05 -2.97 3.41
C HIS A 316 -11.03 -3.12 1.90
N LEU A 317 -11.98 -3.88 1.34
CA LEU A 317 -12.00 -4.14 -0.11
C LEU A 317 -12.21 -2.87 -0.93
N THR A 318 -13.04 -1.94 -0.44
CA THR A 318 -13.28 -0.67 -1.13
C THR A 318 -12.09 0.28 -0.99
N ILE A 319 -11.61 0.49 0.24
CA ILE A 319 -10.48 1.36 0.54
C ILE A 319 -9.25 0.88 -0.21
N GLY A 320 -8.92 -0.42 -0.10
CA GLY A 320 -7.83 -1.05 -0.83
C GLY A 320 -7.97 -0.87 -2.34
N GLY A 321 -9.15 -1.15 -2.90
CA GLY A 321 -9.42 -0.99 -4.34
C GLY A 321 -9.25 0.45 -4.83
N VAL A 322 -9.82 1.42 -4.12
CA VAL A 322 -9.73 2.85 -4.49
C VAL A 322 -8.29 3.36 -4.35
N LEU A 323 -7.62 3.07 -3.23
CA LEU A 323 -6.22 3.44 -3.02
C LEU A 323 -5.31 2.79 -4.07
N CYS A 324 -5.54 1.51 -4.40
CA CYS A 324 -4.82 0.81 -5.46
C CYS A 324 -4.97 1.53 -6.81
N GLY A 325 -6.21 1.85 -7.18
CA GLY A 325 -6.50 2.56 -8.43
C GLY A 325 -5.83 3.94 -8.49
N LEU A 326 -5.95 4.73 -7.42
CA LEU A 326 -5.31 6.05 -7.34
C LEU A 326 -3.78 5.92 -7.39
N ALA A 327 -3.18 5.00 -6.63
CA ALA A 327 -1.75 4.78 -6.62
C ALA A 327 -1.20 4.46 -8.01
N VAL A 328 -1.85 3.54 -8.74
CA VAL A 328 -1.45 3.19 -10.11
C VAL A 328 -1.53 4.40 -11.04
N LYS A 329 -2.60 5.20 -10.96
CA LYS A 329 -2.80 6.37 -11.84
C LYS A 329 -1.84 7.52 -11.52
N MET A 330 -1.61 7.79 -10.24
CA MET A 330 -0.69 8.83 -9.80
C MET A 330 0.76 8.46 -10.12
N ASN A 331 1.15 7.20 -9.91
CA ASN A 331 2.49 6.72 -10.29
C ASN A 331 2.71 6.78 -11.81
N LEU A 332 1.69 6.41 -12.61
CA LEU A 332 1.73 6.55 -14.05
C LEU A 332 1.95 8.00 -14.49
N TRP A 333 1.20 8.94 -13.88
CA TRP A 333 1.36 10.37 -14.16
C TRP A 333 2.77 10.87 -13.82
N LYS A 334 3.26 10.61 -12.59
CA LYS A 334 4.60 10.99 -12.14
C LYS A 334 5.68 10.44 -13.07
N HIS A 335 5.57 9.17 -13.47
CA HIS A 335 6.53 8.53 -14.37
C HIS A 335 6.52 9.20 -15.76
N ARG A 336 5.34 9.35 -16.36
CA ARG A 336 5.14 9.87 -17.73
C ARG A 336 5.53 11.34 -17.88
N PHE A 337 5.33 12.14 -16.84
CA PHE A 337 5.49 13.61 -16.87
C PHE A 337 6.55 14.13 -15.89
N SER A 338 7.48 13.28 -15.44
CA SER A 338 8.63 13.67 -14.59
C SER A 338 9.51 14.79 -15.20
N ARG A 339 9.48 14.96 -16.52
CA ARG A 339 10.19 16.02 -17.27
C ARG A 339 9.25 17.05 -17.90
N GLY A 340 8.00 17.11 -17.45
CA GLY A 340 6.94 17.93 -18.04
C GLY A 340 6.28 17.31 -19.27
N GLY A 341 5.44 18.08 -19.95
CA GLY A 341 4.77 17.68 -21.19
C GLY A 341 3.91 18.80 -21.77
N GLY A 342 3.87 18.90 -23.11
CA GLY A 342 3.07 19.93 -23.79
C GLY A 342 1.56 19.69 -23.65
N PRO A 343 0.71 20.74 -23.74
CA PRO A 343 -0.73 20.66 -23.47
C PRO A 343 -1.47 19.53 -24.19
N VAL A 344 -1.19 19.30 -25.47
CA VAL A 344 -1.84 18.25 -26.27
C VAL A 344 -1.58 16.86 -25.70
N ARG A 345 -0.32 16.54 -25.36
CA ARG A 345 0.06 15.23 -24.80
C ARG A 345 -0.55 15.02 -23.42
N ARG A 346 -0.75 16.10 -22.66
CA ARG A 346 -1.39 16.06 -21.34
C ARG A 346 -2.88 15.75 -21.48
N LEU A 347 -3.58 16.44 -22.38
CA LEU A 347 -4.99 16.17 -22.68
C LEU A 347 -5.20 14.74 -23.19
N GLU A 348 -4.33 14.27 -24.08
CA GLU A 348 -4.37 12.90 -24.58
C GLU A 348 -4.23 11.89 -23.44
N PHE A 349 -3.23 12.08 -22.57
CA PHE A 349 -3.01 11.23 -21.40
C PHE A 349 -4.20 11.22 -20.44
N ILE A 350 -4.77 12.39 -20.15
CA ILE A 350 -5.95 12.50 -19.30
C ILE A 350 -7.11 11.69 -19.89
N ARG A 351 -7.34 11.84 -21.19
CA ARG A 351 -8.42 11.16 -21.90
C ARG A 351 -8.20 9.64 -22.02
N SER A 352 -6.99 9.19 -22.32
CA SER A 352 -6.72 7.77 -22.60
C SER A 352 -6.42 6.95 -21.36
N GLU A 353 -5.79 7.54 -20.34
CA GLU A 353 -5.32 6.81 -19.16
C GLU A 353 -6.08 7.16 -17.88
N ILE A 354 -6.29 8.45 -17.62
CA ILE A 354 -6.88 8.91 -16.35
C ILE A 354 -8.38 8.68 -16.34
N LEU A 355 -9.10 9.16 -17.35
CA LEU A 355 -10.56 9.09 -17.41
C LEU A 355 -11.10 7.65 -17.31
N PRO A 356 -10.60 6.64 -18.07
CA PRO A 356 -11.07 5.27 -17.93
C PRO A 356 -10.74 4.67 -16.55
N GLY A 357 -9.57 5.02 -16.01
CA GLY A 357 -9.15 4.61 -14.67
C GLY A 357 -10.09 5.15 -13.58
N LEU A 358 -10.45 6.42 -13.70
CA LEU A 358 -11.31 7.09 -12.74
C LEU A 358 -12.73 6.52 -12.76
N ALA A 359 -13.26 6.17 -13.94
CA ALA A 359 -14.54 5.49 -14.06
C ALA A 359 -14.55 4.15 -13.31
N HIS A 360 -13.47 3.37 -13.40
CA HIS A 360 -13.32 2.13 -12.63
C HIS A 360 -13.28 2.39 -11.12
N ILE A 361 -12.47 3.35 -10.67
CA ILE A 361 -12.35 3.73 -9.25
C ILE A 361 -13.71 4.18 -8.69
N LYS A 362 -14.47 4.98 -9.45
CA LYS A 362 -15.81 5.43 -9.07
C LYS A 362 -16.79 4.27 -8.90
N THR A 363 -16.68 3.24 -9.73
CA THR A 363 -17.55 2.06 -9.63
C THR A 363 -17.32 1.33 -8.30
N ILE A 364 -16.05 1.16 -7.91
CA ILE A 364 -15.67 0.59 -6.60
C ILE A 364 -16.21 1.47 -5.47
N GLU A 365 -16.00 2.78 -5.56
CA GLU A 365 -16.43 3.75 -4.56
C GLU A 365 -17.97 3.80 -4.38
N GLN A 366 -18.73 3.66 -5.46
CA GLN A 366 -20.20 3.62 -5.44
C GLN A 366 -20.74 2.30 -4.86
N ALA A 367 -20.08 1.18 -5.13
CA ALA A 367 -20.46 -0.11 -4.55
C ALA A 367 -20.46 -0.07 -3.01
N SER A 368 -19.52 0.69 -2.42
CA SER A 368 -19.46 0.94 -0.97
C SER A 368 -20.63 1.76 -0.44
N ARG A 369 -21.01 2.85 -1.13
CA ARG A 369 -22.12 3.72 -0.71
C ARG A 369 -23.46 2.98 -0.69
N ASN A 370 -23.68 2.06 -1.63
CA ASN A 370 -24.91 1.29 -1.71
C ASN A 370 -25.01 0.21 -0.62
N ASN A 371 -23.88 -0.29 -0.12
CA ASN A 371 -23.83 -1.20 1.02
C ASN A 371 -24.05 -0.50 2.37
N MET A 372 -23.92 0.83 2.45
CA MET A 372 -24.23 1.62 3.66
C MET A 372 -25.72 1.96 3.82
N GLY A 373 -26.53 1.78 2.76
CA GLY A 373 -27.95 2.14 2.74
C GLY A 373 -28.92 0.97 2.91
N ARG A 374 -28.44 -0.19 3.36
CA ARG A 374 -29.25 -1.39 3.62
C ARG A 374 -29.15 -1.85 5.06
#